data_AF-A0A7X6QA34-F1
#
_entry.id   AF-A0A7X6QA34-F1
#
_cell.length_a   1.000
_cell.length_b   1.000
_cell.length_c   1.000
_cell.angle_alpha   90.00
_cell.angle_beta   90.00
_cell.angle_gamma   90.00
#
_symmetry.space_group_name_H-M   'P 1'
#
loop_
_entity.id
_entity.type
_entity.pdbx_description
1 polymer ?
#
loop_
_entity_poly.entity_id
_entity_poly.type
_entity_poly.pdbx_seq_one_letter_code
_entity_poly.pdbx_strand_id
1 'polypeptide(L)'
;MMMLLIAIGTTLLCFLATLLSIRFIFSRQGWFWVIPSIISLIFLYISIGPLYRVAFGKMGEEYMIQLSAYRSIDGIFPLIVVVLWFLLVISLRLALRIAVPANKHLIDTKRNLAEARHVNELELRRYRREANILRRQATREAREVQGKIYPLEWIALYDEYT
;
A
#
# COMPACT_ATOMS: atom_id res chain seq x y z
N MET A 1 -36.47 -21.73 -6.89
CA MET A 1 -35.13 -21.33 -7.40
C MET A 1 -34.86 -19.83 -7.34
N MET A 2 -35.76 -18.97 -7.83
CA MET A 2 -35.56 -17.51 -7.86
C MET A 2 -35.21 -16.89 -6.49
N MET A 3 -35.93 -17.27 -5.42
CA MET A 3 -35.66 -16.82 -4.05
C MET A 3 -34.27 -17.20 -3.53
N LEU A 4 -33.78 -18.39 -3.89
CA LEU A 4 -32.46 -18.87 -3.51
C LEU A 4 -31.37 -18.10 -4.27
N LEU A 5 -31.58 -17.80 -5.56
CA LEU A 5 -30.69 -16.94 -6.34
C LEU A 5 -30.62 -15.53 -5.76
N ILE A 6 -31.76 -14.97 -5.32
CA ILE A 6 -31.79 -13.66 -4.66
C ILE A 6 -31.04 -13.69 -3.32
N ALA A 7 -31.21 -14.74 -2.53
CA ALA A 7 -30.47 -14.92 -1.27
C ALA A 7 -28.95 -15.06 -1.50
N ILE A 8 -28.53 -15.79 -2.54
CA ILE A 8 -27.11 -15.90 -2.92
C ILE A 8 -26.59 -14.54 -3.43
N GLY A 9 -27.35 -13.84 -4.27
CA GLY A 9 -26.94 -12.55 -4.83
C GLY A 9 -26.77 -11.47 -3.74
N THR A 10 -27.73 -11.38 -2.83
CA THR A 10 -27.67 -10.45 -1.67
C THR A 10 -26.47 -10.73 -0.78
N THR A 11 -26.27 -11.98 -0.39
CA THR A 11 -25.13 -12.37 0.48
C THR A 11 -23.79 -12.14 -0.18
N LEU A 12 -23.66 -12.42 -1.48
CA LEU A 12 -22.46 -12.17 -2.25
C LEU A 12 -22.14 -10.66 -2.34
N LEU A 13 -23.15 -9.83 -2.60
CA LEU A 13 -22.99 -8.37 -2.63
C LEU A 13 -22.60 -7.81 -1.24
N CYS A 14 -23.25 -8.27 -0.17
CA CYS A 14 -22.88 -7.92 1.20
C CYS A 14 -21.45 -8.35 1.53
N PHE A 15 -21.05 -9.53 1.09
CA PHE A 15 -19.70 -10.04 1.30
C PHE A 15 -18.65 -9.18 0.58
N LEU A 16 -18.90 -8.84 -0.69
CA LEU A 16 -18.03 -7.94 -1.47
C LEU A 16 -17.95 -6.53 -0.85
N ALA A 17 -19.08 -5.97 -0.40
CA ALA A 17 -19.11 -4.69 0.30
C ALA A 17 -18.27 -4.72 1.59
N THR A 18 -18.36 -5.81 2.34
CA THR A 18 -17.62 -6.01 3.59
C THR A 18 -16.12 -6.17 3.33
N LEU A 19 -15.73 -6.97 2.33
CA LEU A 19 -14.32 -7.12 1.95
C LEU A 19 -13.70 -5.81 1.48
N LEU A 20 -14.43 -5.05 0.66
CA LEU A 20 -13.97 -3.74 0.19
C LEU A 20 -13.76 -2.80 1.36
N SER A 21 -14.75 -2.65 2.24
CA SER A 21 -14.69 -1.73 3.38
C SER A 21 -13.62 -2.13 4.41
N ILE A 22 -13.51 -3.41 4.79
CA ILE A 22 -12.50 -3.90 5.74
C ILE A 22 -11.09 -3.64 5.24
N ARG A 23 -10.81 -3.89 3.96
CA ARG A 23 -9.48 -3.65 3.38
C ARG A 23 -9.01 -2.21 3.58
N PHE A 24 -9.92 -1.24 3.56
CA PHE A 24 -9.58 0.17 3.71
C PHE A 24 -9.53 0.67 5.16
N ILE A 25 -9.94 -0.13 6.15
CA ILE A 25 -9.78 0.20 7.58
C ILE A 25 -8.31 0.40 7.95
N PHE A 26 -7.39 -0.35 7.33
CA PHE A 26 -5.95 -0.22 7.58
C PHE A 26 -5.27 0.86 6.72
N SER A 27 -6.04 1.61 5.92
CA SER A 27 -5.51 2.72 5.12
C SER A 27 -5.32 3.98 5.96
N ARG A 28 -4.64 4.99 5.41
CA ARG A 28 -4.52 6.35 5.97
C ARG A 28 -5.88 7.00 6.25
N GLN A 29 -6.94 6.53 5.57
CA GLN A 29 -8.32 6.98 5.69
C GLN A 29 -9.19 6.02 6.51
N GLY A 30 -8.57 5.10 7.27
CA GLY A 30 -9.21 3.96 7.91
C GLY A 30 -10.43 4.30 8.76
N TRP A 31 -10.36 5.41 9.50
CA TRP A 31 -11.46 5.91 10.34
C TRP A 31 -12.76 6.14 9.58
N PHE A 32 -12.69 6.60 8.34
CA PHE A 32 -13.87 6.83 7.52
C PHE A 32 -14.50 5.52 7.00
N TRP A 33 -13.71 4.45 6.95
CA TRP A 33 -14.15 3.12 6.52
C TRP A 33 -14.72 2.25 7.65
N VAL A 34 -14.60 2.68 8.91
CA VAL A 34 -15.18 1.97 10.08
C VAL A 34 -16.71 1.94 10.00
N ILE A 35 -17.36 3.05 9.66
CA ILE A 35 -18.84 3.09 9.59
C ILE A 35 -19.38 2.20 8.46
N PRO A 36 -18.89 2.33 7.20
CA PRO A 36 -19.31 1.45 6.12
C PRO A 36 -19.02 -0.04 6.38
N SER A 37 -17.93 -0.36 7.09
CA SER A 37 -17.58 -1.76 7.38
C SER A 37 -18.51 -2.37 8.43
N ILE A 38 -18.83 -1.65 9.51
CA ILE A 38 -19.79 -2.12 10.51
C ILE A 38 -21.17 -2.34 9.88
N ILE A 39 -21.65 -1.39 9.08
CA ILE A 39 -22.95 -1.52 8.40
C ILE A 39 -22.94 -2.70 7.42
N SER A 40 -21.88 -2.86 6.62
CA SER A 40 -21.77 -3.98 5.69
C SER A 40 -21.71 -5.33 6.41
N LEU A 41 -21.04 -5.39 7.57
CA LEU A 41 -20.96 -6.60 8.39
C LEU A 41 -22.32 -6.96 9.00
N ILE A 42 -23.11 -5.96 9.43
CA ILE A 42 -24.49 -6.16 9.90
C ILE A 42 -25.37 -6.71 8.76
N PHE A 43 -25.28 -6.13 7.56
CA PHE A 43 -26.02 -6.65 6.40
C PHE A 43 -25.58 -8.05 5.99
N LEU A 44 -24.29 -8.36 6.07
CA LEU A 44 -23.77 -9.70 5.83
C LEU A 44 -24.32 -10.69 6.86
N TYR A 45 -24.30 -10.34 8.14
CA TYR A 45 -24.86 -11.17 9.22
C TYR A 45 -26.34 -11.50 8.99
N ILE A 46 -27.16 -10.49 8.68
CA ILE A 46 -28.59 -10.67 8.41
C ILE A 46 -28.80 -11.54 7.16
N SER A 47 -28.04 -11.30 6.10
CA SER A 47 -28.21 -12.00 4.82
C SER A 47 -27.78 -13.48 4.85
N ILE A 48 -26.88 -13.89 5.75
CA ILE A 48 -26.45 -15.30 5.90
C ILE A 48 -27.57 -16.18 6.48
N GLY A 49 -28.49 -15.61 7.28
CA GLY A 49 -29.54 -16.37 7.98
C GLY A 49 -30.37 -17.29 7.07
N PRO A 50 -30.93 -16.80 5.95
CA PRO A 50 -31.66 -17.63 4.98
C PRO A 50 -30.81 -18.76 4.38
N LEU A 51 -29.55 -18.52 4.02
CA LEU A 51 -28.66 -19.54 3.46
C LEU A 51 -28.30 -20.61 4.48
N TYR A 52 -28.06 -20.22 5.73
CA TYR A 52 -27.78 -21.15 6.82
C TYR A 52 -28.97 -22.10 7.04
N ARG A 53 -30.20 -21.59 7.00
CA ARG A 53 -31.42 -22.42 7.12
C ARG A 53 -31.58 -23.40 5.96
N VAL A 54 -31.23 -22.99 4.74
CA VAL A 54 -31.24 -23.85 3.54
C VAL A 54 -30.16 -24.94 3.62
N ALA A 55 -28.94 -24.58 4.03
CA ALA A 55 -27.78 -25.49 4.04
C ALA A 55 -27.84 -26.55 5.15
N PHE A 56 -28.37 -26.21 6.33
CA PHE A 56 -28.41 -27.11 7.49
C PHE A 56 -29.76 -27.82 7.67
N GLY A 57 -30.61 -27.85 6.64
CA GLY A 57 -31.82 -28.69 6.63
C GLY A 57 -32.89 -28.31 7.66
N LYS A 58 -32.79 -27.15 8.33
CA LYS A 58 -33.85 -26.62 9.21
C LYS A 58 -35.00 -26.00 8.42
N MET A 59 -35.33 -26.58 7.27
CA MET A 59 -36.59 -26.29 6.58
C MET A 59 -37.66 -27.16 7.23
N GLY A 60 -38.24 -26.65 8.32
CA GLY A 60 -39.63 -27.00 8.59
C GLY A 60 -40.48 -26.60 7.39
N GLU A 61 -41.54 -27.35 7.13
CA GLU A 61 -42.46 -27.28 5.98
C GLU A 61 -43.05 -25.87 5.68
N GLU A 62 -42.77 -24.88 6.52
CA GLU A 62 -43.25 -23.49 6.43
C GLU A 62 -42.66 -22.67 5.26
N TYR A 63 -41.53 -23.07 4.66
CA TYR A 63 -41.00 -22.33 3.50
C TYR A 63 -41.67 -22.69 2.17
N MET A 64 -42.42 -23.80 2.13
CA MET A 64 -43.18 -24.21 0.93
C MET A 64 -44.63 -23.73 0.89
N ILE A 65 -45.15 -23.15 1.97
CA ILE A 65 -46.58 -22.76 2.03
C ILE A 65 -46.70 -21.27 2.33
N GLN A 66 -46.68 -20.48 1.25
CA GLN A 66 -47.51 -19.29 1.01
C GLN A 66 -46.93 -18.54 -0.20
N LEU A 67 -47.27 -19.04 -1.38
CA LEU A 67 -47.26 -18.26 -2.63
C LEU A 67 -48.38 -17.20 -2.53
N SER A 68 -48.18 -16.15 -1.74
CA SER A 68 -48.98 -14.93 -1.88
C SER A 68 -48.28 -14.01 -2.90
N ALA A 69 -49.04 -13.43 -3.81
CA ALA A 69 -48.55 -12.61 -4.92
C ALA A 69 -47.73 -11.37 -4.48
N TYR A 70 -47.77 -11.03 -3.19
CA TYR A 70 -47.07 -9.90 -2.58
C TYR A 70 -45.62 -10.22 -2.14
N ARG A 71 -45.25 -11.51 -2.00
CA ARG A 71 -43.92 -11.91 -1.50
C ARG A 71 -42.78 -11.72 -2.52
N SER A 72 -43.10 -11.51 -3.80
CA SER A 72 -42.12 -11.14 -4.82
C SER A 72 -41.50 -9.77 -4.52
N ILE A 73 -42.29 -8.83 -4.01
CA ILE A 73 -41.86 -7.48 -3.62
C ILE A 73 -40.97 -7.57 -2.37
N ASP A 74 -41.36 -8.38 -1.38
CA ASP A 74 -40.60 -8.58 -0.14
C ASP A 74 -39.24 -9.25 -0.35
N GLY A 75 -39.09 -10.08 -1.39
CA GLY A 75 -37.80 -10.70 -1.74
C GLY A 75 -36.87 -9.79 -2.54
N ILE A 76 -37.42 -8.94 -3.41
CA ILE A 76 -36.65 -8.06 -4.29
C ILE A 76 -36.18 -6.80 -3.55
N PHE A 77 -36.98 -6.28 -2.62
CA PHE A 77 -36.65 -5.06 -1.89
C PHE A 77 -35.30 -5.14 -1.13
N PRO A 78 -34.98 -6.21 -0.39
CA PRO A 78 -33.66 -6.38 0.22
C PRO A 78 -32.52 -6.38 -0.80
N LEU A 79 -32.73 -6.98 -1.98
CA LEU A 79 -31.73 -7.00 -3.05
C LEU A 79 -31.45 -5.59 -3.58
N ILE A 80 -32.49 -4.80 -3.82
CA ILE A 80 -32.34 -3.40 -4.28
C ILE A 80 -31.57 -2.58 -3.24
N VAL A 81 -31.93 -2.70 -1.95
CA VAL A 81 -31.25 -1.99 -0.86
C VAL A 81 -29.77 -2.36 -0.80
N VAL A 82 -29.44 -3.66 -0.92
CA VAL A 82 -28.04 -4.14 -0.90
C VAL A 82 -27.27 -3.66 -2.13
N VAL A 83 -27.90 -3.64 -3.31
CA VAL A 83 -27.28 -3.11 -4.55
C VAL A 83 -26.99 -1.62 -4.40
N LEU A 84 -27.95 -0.84 -3.91
CA LEU A 84 -27.76 0.61 -3.67
C LEU A 84 -26.67 0.86 -2.64
N TRP A 85 -26.64 0.07 -1.57
CA TRP A 85 -25.57 0.13 -0.56
C TRP A 85 -24.20 -0.16 -1.17
N PHE A 86 -24.10 -1.21 -1.99
CA PHE A 86 -22.86 -1.56 -2.66
C PHE A 86 -22.37 -0.45 -3.61
N LEU A 87 -23.30 0.15 -4.37
CA LEU A 87 -22.99 1.31 -5.23
C LEU A 87 -22.52 2.52 -4.41
N LEU A 88 -23.11 2.75 -3.24
CA LEU A 88 -22.69 3.81 -2.32
C LEU A 88 -21.27 3.55 -1.80
N VAL A 89 -20.94 2.32 -1.40
CA VAL A 89 -19.59 1.96 -0.96
C VAL A 89 -18.55 2.19 -2.08
N ILE A 90 -18.91 1.88 -3.33
CA ILE A 90 -18.04 2.12 -4.49
C ILE A 90 -17.89 3.62 -4.79
N SER A 91 -18.99 4.38 -4.79
CA SER A 91 -18.95 5.81 -5.08
C SER A 91 -18.14 6.57 -4.03
N LEU A 92 -18.27 6.18 -2.76
CA LEU A 92 -17.49 6.68 -1.64
C LEU A 92 -15.99 6.45 -1.84
N ARG A 93 -15.62 5.25 -2.31
CA ARG A 93 -14.22 4.93 -2.66
C ARG A 93 -13.70 5.84 -3.76
N LEU A 94 -14.50 6.05 -4.80
CA LEU A 94 -14.12 6.91 -5.91
C LEU A 94 -13.94 8.36 -5.46
N ALA A 95 -14.89 8.87 -4.68
CA ALA A 95 -14.85 10.21 -4.13
C ALA A 95 -13.61 10.45 -3.26
N LEU A 96 -13.29 9.52 -2.35
CA LEU A 96 -12.10 9.63 -1.50
C LEU A 96 -10.79 9.56 -2.28
N ARG A 97 -10.76 8.77 -3.36
CA ARG A 97 -9.58 8.71 -4.25
C ARG A 97 -9.34 10.04 -4.96
N ILE A 98 -10.41 10.77 -5.30
CA ILE A 98 -10.33 12.08 -5.95
C ILE A 98 -10.02 13.18 -4.90
N ALA A 99 -10.71 13.14 -3.75
CA ALA A 99 -10.67 14.18 -2.73
C ALA A 99 -9.38 14.20 -1.90
N VAL A 100 -8.69 13.06 -1.77
CA VAL A 100 -7.41 13.00 -1.07
C VAL A 100 -6.29 12.93 -2.11
N PRO A 101 -5.80 14.08 -2.62
CA PRO A 101 -4.62 14.09 -3.45
C PRO A 101 -3.47 13.51 -2.63
N ALA A 102 -2.72 12.59 -3.23
CA ALA A 102 -1.45 12.19 -2.66
C ALA A 102 -0.64 13.47 -2.41
N ASN A 103 -0.12 13.66 -1.19
CA ASN A 103 0.69 14.83 -0.87
C ASN A 103 1.99 14.74 -1.68
N LYS A 104 1.92 15.25 -2.92
CA LYS A 104 2.96 15.13 -3.95
C LYS A 104 4.25 15.73 -3.44
N HIS A 105 4.16 16.84 -2.70
CA HIS A 105 5.31 17.46 -2.05
C HIS A 105 6.00 16.52 -1.06
N LEU A 106 5.27 15.82 -0.19
CA LEU A 106 5.86 14.84 0.74
C LEU A 106 6.49 13.63 0.02
N ILE A 107 5.93 13.22 -1.12
CA ILE A 107 6.44 12.09 -1.90
C ILE A 107 7.74 12.52 -2.62
N ASP A 108 7.70 13.68 -3.28
CA ASP A 108 8.84 14.23 -4.01
C ASP A 108 10.00 14.56 -3.06
N THR A 109 9.72 15.14 -1.88
CA THR A 109 10.75 15.40 -0.86
C THR A 109 11.40 14.12 -0.35
N LYS A 110 10.62 13.07 -0.08
CA LYS A 110 11.17 11.76 0.34
C LYS A 110 12.05 11.15 -0.75
N ARG A 111 11.61 11.23 -2.00
CA ARG A 111 12.37 10.75 -3.16
C ARG A 111 13.67 11.53 -3.33
N ASN A 112 13.61 12.85 -3.33
CA ASN A 112 14.78 13.73 -3.47
C ASN A 112 15.78 13.49 -2.34
N LEU A 113 15.32 13.26 -1.11
CA LEU A 113 16.18 12.99 0.03
C LEU A 113 16.88 11.62 -0.09
N ALA A 114 16.20 10.61 -0.64
CA ALA A 114 16.81 9.31 -0.91
C ALA A 114 17.86 9.42 -2.04
N GLU A 115 17.55 10.14 -3.11
CA GLU A 115 18.47 10.40 -4.22
C GLU A 115 19.71 11.19 -3.72
N ALA A 116 19.51 12.23 -2.91
CA ALA A 116 20.60 13.01 -2.32
C ALA A 116 21.52 12.16 -1.42
N ARG A 117 20.96 11.26 -0.61
CA ARG A 117 21.76 10.32 0.20
C ARG A 117 22.61 9.39 -0.65
N HIS A 118 22.03 8.89 -1.75
CA HIS A 118 22.74 8.00 -2.66
C HIS A 118 23.90 8.70 -3.37
N VAL A 119 23.67 9.93 -3.86
CA VAL A 119 24.72 10.76 -4.47
C VAL A 119 25.83 11.05 -3.47
N ASN A 120 25.49 11.46 -2.24
CA ASN A 120 26.48 11.73 -1.20
C ASN A 120 27.33 10.49 -0.89
N GLU A 121 26.73 9.29 -0.82
CA GLU A 121 27.50 8.06 -0.60
C GLU A 121 28.47 7.76 -1.75
N LEU A 122 28.06 8.00 -3.00
CA LEU A 122 28.91 7.85 -4.18
C LEU A 122 30.07 8.86 -4.18
N GLU A 123 29.79 10.12 -3.86
CA GLU A 123 30.81 11.17 -3.72
C GLU A 123 31.80 10.84 -2.61
N LEU A 124 31.32 10.42 -1.44
CA LEU A 124 32.17 10.02 -0.31
C LEU A 124 33.10 8.86 -0.69
N ARG A 125 32.61 7.90 -1.48
CA ARG A 125 33.44 6.80 -2.01
C ARG A 125 34.53 7.30 -2.97
N ARG A 126 34.22 8.28 -3.83
CA ARG A 126 35.21 8.90 -4.73
C ARG A 126 36.27 9.66 -3.92
N TYR A 127 35.84 10.54 -3.01
CA TYR A 127 36.75 11.28 -2.13
C TYR A 127 37.66 10.37 -1.30
N ARG A 128 37.13 9.26 -0.77
CA ARG A 128 37.96 8.28 -0.02
C ARG A 128 39.02 7.63 -0.92
N ARG A 129 38.70 7.33 -2.18
CA ARG A 129 39.66 6.75 -3.13
C ARG A 129 40.77 7.75 -3.45
N GLU A 130 40.41 9.00 -3.77
CA GLU A 130 41.37 10.07 -4.04
C GLU A 130 42.27 10.35 -2.82
N ALA A 131 41.68 10.48 -1.63
CA ALA A 131 42.43 10.67 -0.39
C ALA A 131 43.40 9.52 -0.10
N ASN A 132 43.02 8.27 -0.41
CA ASN A 132 43.91 7.12 -0.26
C ASN A 132 45.07 7.13 -1.27
N ILE A 133 44.83 7.61 -2.49
CA ILE A 133 45.89 7.76 -3.51
C ILE A 133 46.88 8.82 -3.06
N LEU A 134 46.40 10.00 -2.66
CA LEU A 134 47.24 11.10 -2.17
C LEU A 134 48.05 10.68 -0.94
N ARG A 135 47.42 9.98 0.02
CA ARG A 135 48.13 9.42 1.19
C ARG A 135 49.26 8.47 0.79
N ARG A 136 49.02 7.60 -0.19
CA ARG A 136 50.05 6.67 -0.68
C ARG A 136 51.19 7.41 -1.39
N GLN A 137 50.88 8.44 -2.18
CA GLN A 137 51.89 9.29 -2.83
C GLN A 137 52.75 10.02 -1.78
N ALA A 138 52.11 10.71 -0.84
CA ALA A 138 52.81 11.39 0.26
C ALA A 138 53.68 10.44 1.09
N THR A 139 53.21 9.20 1.33
CA THR A 139 54.01 8.19 2.04
C THR A 139 55.23 7.72 1.22
N ARG A 140 55.10 7.64 -0.11
CA ARG A 140 56.22 7.29 -1.01
C ARG A 140 57.25 8.42 -1.04
N GLU A 141 56.81 9.65 -1.25
CA GLU A 141 57.67 10.85 -1.20
C GLU A 141 58.40 10.95 0.14
N ALA A 142 57.68 10.78 1.26
CA ALA A 142 58.27 10.81 2.59
C ALA A 142 59.35 9.73 2.78
N ARG A 143 59.16 8.52 2.23
CA ARG A 143 60.19 7.45 2.27
C ARG A 143 61.40 7.77 1.41
N GLU A 144 61.24 8.40 0.26
CA GLU A 144 62.35 8.79 -0.63
C GLU A 144 63.22 9.91 -0.02
N VAL A 145 62.59 10.79 0.77
CA VAL A 145 63.28 11.84 1.54
C VAL A 145 63.93 11.29 2.82
N GLN A 146 63.38 10.21 3.40
CA GLN A 146 63.87 9.61 4.64
C GLN A 146 65.28 9.03 4.48
N GLY A 147 66.28 9.71 5.06
CA GLY A 147 67.69 9.32 4.99
C GLY A 147 68.54 10.16 4.02
N LYS A 148 67.95 11.11 3.29
CA LYS A 148 68.67 12.11 2.50
C LYS A 148 68.79 13.42 3.29
N ILE A 149 69.98 14.01 3.33
CA ILE A 149 70.27 15.26 4.06
C ILE A 149 69.65 16.47 3.33
N TYR A 150 69.43 16.34 2.02
CA TYR A 150 68.90 17.40 1.16
C TYR A 150 67.67 16.93 0.35
N PRO A 151 66.77 17.85 -0.05
CA PRO A 151 65.61 17.54 -0.88
C PRO A 151 66.04 16.88 -2.20
N LEU A 152 65.23 15.95 -2.72
CA LEU A 152 65.50 15.22 -3.97
C LEU A 152 65.68 16.16 -5.18
N GLU A 153 64.94 17.27 -5.22
CA GLU A 153 65.03 18.29 -6.26
C GLU A 153 66.42 18.94 -6.34
N TRP A 154 67.08 19.12 -5.19
CA TRP A 154 68.42 19.72 -5.13
C TRP A 154 69.51 18.75 -5.58
N ILE A 155 69.32 17.45 -5.31
CA ILE A 155 70.24 16.40 -5.77
C ILE A 155 70.13 16.25 -7.29
N ALA A 156 68.90 16.25 -7.83
CA ALA A 156 68.68 16.20 -9.27
C ALA A 156 69.29 17.41 -10.00
N LEU A 157 69.18 18.62 -9.42
CA LEU A 157 69.84 19.81 -9.97
C LEU A 157 71.37 19.73 -9.92
N TYR A 158 71.95 19.12 -8.88
CA TYR A 158 73.41 18.99 -8.79
C TYR A 158 73.93 18.03 -9.87
N ASP A 159 73.27 16.89 -10.08
CA ASP A 159 73.64 15.91 -11.11
C ASP A 159 73.48 16.44 -12.55
N GLU A 160 72.58 17.40 -12.81
CA GLU A 160 72.42 18.02 -14.13
C GLU A 160 73.56 18.98 -14.53
N TYR A 161 74.29 19.53 -13.56
CA TYR A 161 75.34 20.55 -13.78
C TYR A 161 76.77 20.03 -13.49
N THR A 162 76.95 18.74 -13.26
CA THR A 162 78.27 18.09 -13.09
C THR A 162 78.59 17.14 -14.25
#